data_AF-A0A9E5NF06-F1
#
_entry.id   AF-A0A9E5NF06-F1
#
_cell.length_a   1.000
_cell.length_b   1.000
_cell.length_c   1.000
_cell.angle_alpha   90.00
_cell.angle_beta   90.00
_cell.angle_gamma   90.00
#
_symmetry.space_group_name_H-M   'P 1'
#
loop_
_entity.id
_entity.type
_entity.pdbx_description
1 polymer ?
#
loop_
_entity_poly.entity_id
_entity_poly.type
_entity_poly.pdbx_seq_one_letter_code
_entity_poly.pdbx_strand_id
1 'polypeptide(L)'
;MIDTHRVMAEAKERQLRVVRDSLRASSAALEERVASGEIEGVAALLDSFSAWVGVENRVKEAPEWPYTRSIMRSLAVSTLLPIVVFILEGVLLQLLVRSMSLGE
;
A
#
# COMPACT_ATOMS: atom_id res chain seq x y z
N MET A 1 0.51 25.28 7.75
CA MET A 1 1.00 23.89 7.95
C MET A 1 0.78 22.97 6.75
N ILE A 2 -0.05 23.30 5.75
CA ILE A 2 -0.29 22.46 4.55
C ILE A 2 0.95 22.30 3.66
N ASP A 3 1.85 23.29 3.60
CA ASP A 3 3.03 23.26 2.72
C ASP A 3 4.04 22.16 3.05
N THR A 4 4.27 21.84 4.33
CA THR A 4 5.26 20.84 4.73
C THR A 4 4.88 19.43 4.23
N HIS A 5 3.58 19.12 4.20
CA HIS A 5 3.08 17.85 3.67
C HIS A 5 3.32 17.74 2.16
N ARG A 6 3.07 18.83 1.42
CA ARG A 6 3.29 18.85 -0.02
C ARG A 6 4.76 18.65 -0.36
N VAL A 7 5.65 19.35 0.35
CA VAL A 7 7.10 19.23 0.16
C VAL A 7 7.61 17.82 0.46
N MET A 8 7.12 17.19 1.54
CA MET A 8 7.49 15.81 1.91
C MET A 8 6.94 14.77 0.94
N ALA A 9 5.68 14.91 0.52
CA ALA A 9 5.06 14.02 -0.47
C ALA A 9 5.78 14.10 -1.82
N GLU A 10 6.09 15.31 -2.29
CA GLU A 10 6.87 15.51 -3.50
C GLU A 10 8.29 14.96 -3.38
N ALA A 11 8.94 15.10 -2.21
CA ALA A 11 10.26 14.53 -1.97
C ALA A 11 10.25 13.00 -2.05
N LYS A 12 9.24 12.36 -1.43
CA LYS A 12 9.05 10.91 -1.52
C LYS A 12 8.74 10.45 -2.94
N GLU A 13 7.89 11.19 -3.66
CA GLU A 13 7.57 10.88 -5.05
C GLU A 13 8.79 11.02 -5.98
N ARG A 14 9.63 12.04 -5.75
CA ARG A 14 10.92 12.19 -6.45
C ARG A 14 11.83 10.99 -6.18
N GLN A 15 11.96 10.54 -4.93
CA GLN A 15 12.77 9.36 -4.58
C GLN A 15 12.22 8.08 -5.21
N LEU A 16 10.91 7.87 -5.18
CA LEU A 16 10.27 6.71 -5.82
C LEU A 16 10.45 6.70 -7.34
N ARG A 17 10.42 7.87 -8.00
CA ARG A 17 10.74 7.97 -9.43
C ARG A 17 12.16 7.51 -9.72
N VAL A 18 13.15 8.04 -8.98
CA VAL A 18 14.57 7.66 -9.16
C VAL A 18 14.78 6.16 -8.99
N VAL A 19 14.16 5.54 -7.97
CA VAL A 19 14.25 4.09 -7.73
C VAL A 19 13.60 3.30 -8.87
N ARG A 20 12.41 3.71 -9.35
CA ARG A 20 11.73 3.03 -10.47
C ARG A 20 12.51 3.13 -11.77
N ASP A 21 13.09 4.28 -12.06
CA ASP A 21 13.90 4.48 -13.26
C ASP A 21 15.16 3.61 -13.20
N SER A 22 15.78 3.50 -12.03
CA SER A 22 16.93 2.60 -11.80
C SER A 22 16.55 1.12 -11.93
N LEU A 23 15.38 0.71 -11.43
CA LEU A 23 14.85 -0.65 -11.59
C LEU A 23 14.56 -0.98 -13.06
N ARG A 24 13.96 -0.04 -13.81
CA ARG A 24 13.71 -0.20 -15.24
C ARG A 24 15.01 -0.32 -16.04
N ALA A 25 15.98 0.54 -15.77
CA ALA A 25 17.29 0.48 -16.41
C ALA A 25 18.01 -0.85 -16.11
N SER A 26 17.97 -1.30 -14.85
CA SER A 26 18.58 -2.58 -14.44
C SER A 26 17.86 -3.79 -15.05
N SER A 27 16.53 -3.74 -15.17
CA SER A 27 15.74 -4.78 -15.83
C SER A 27 16.05 -4.86 -17.33
N ALA A 28 16.16 -3.72 -18.01
CA ALA A 28 16.50 -3.67 -19.42
C ALA A 28 17.93 -4.20 -19.68
N ALA A 29 18.88 -3.81 -18.83
CA ALA A 29 20.26 -4.31 -18.91
C ALA A 29 20.36 -5.83 -18.63
N LEU A 30 19.50 -6.35 -17.74
CA LEU A 30 19.41 -7.79 -17.47
C LEU A 30 18.83 -8.53 -18.67
N GLU A 31 17.76 -8.01 -19.29
CA GLU A 31 17.13 -8.59 -20.47
C GLU A 31 18.09 -8.61 -21.67
N GLU A 32 18.85 -7.54 -21.88
CA GLU A 32 19.87 -7.44 -22.94
C GLU A 32 21.00 -8.46 -22.75
N ARG A 33 21.50 -8.65 -21.52
CA ARG A 33 22.55 -9.63 -21.22
C ARG A 33 22.08 -11.08 -21.29
N VAL A 34 20.84 -11.33 -20.92
CA VAL A 34 20.22 -12.65 -21.11
C VAL A 34 20.04 -12.94 -22.60
N ALA A 35 19.63 -11.95 -23.40
CA ALA A 35 19.51 -12.08 -24.85
C ALA A 35 20.86 -12.29 -25.55
N SER A 36 21.94 -11.70 -25.05
CA SER A 36 23.30 -11.90 -25.58
C SER A 36 23.96 -13.22 -25.15
N GLY A 37 23.32 -13.99 -24.25
CA GLY A 37 23.87 -15.25 -23.74
C GLY A 37 25.04 -15.07 -22.76
N GLU A 38 25.29 -13.85 -22.30
CA GLU A 38 26.34 -13.54 -21.31
C GLU A 38 25.84 -13.89 -19.91
N ILE A 39 26.11 -15.12 -19.47
CA ILE A 39 25.74 -15.61 -18.14
C ILE A 39 26.66 -14.98 -17.05
N GLU A 40 27.86 -14.55 -17.42
CA GLU A 40 28.78 -13.82 -16.52
C GLU A 40 28.23 -12.43 -16.17
N GLY A 41 27.94 -12.20 -14.88
CA GLY A 41 27.46 -10.91 -14.36
C GLY A 41 25.94 -10.81 -14.17
N VAL A 42 25.16 -11.78 -14.66
CA VAL A 42 23.70 -11.86 -14.40
C VAL A 42 23.41 -11.97 -12.89
N ALA A 43 24.24 -12.72 -12.15
CA ALA A 43 24.12 -12.84 -10.70
C ALA A 43 24.33 -11.51 -9.95
N ALA A 44 25.28 -10.68 -10.40
CA ALA A 44 25.53 -9.37 -9.81
C ALA A 44 24.40 -8.37 -10.11
N LEU A 45 23.79 -8.46 -11.29
CA LEU A 45 22.60 -7.68 -11.65
C LEU A 45 21.36 -8.10 -10.86
N LEU A 46 21.17 -9.41 -10.64
CA LEU A 46 20.10 -9.94 -9.79
C LEU A 46 20.26 -9.47 -8.33
N ASP A 47 21.48 -9.47 -7.80
CA ASP A 47 21.76 -9.00 -6.45
C ASP A 47 21.48 -7.50 -6.31
N SER A 48 21.94 -6.70 -7.27
CA SER A 48 21.61 -5.27 -7.38
C SER A 48 20.10 -5.03 -7.48
N PHE A 49 19.39 -5.78 -8.32
CA PHE A 49 17.94 -5.70 -8.45
C PHE A 49 17.23 -6.01 -7.14
N SER A 50 17.66 -7.06 -6.42
CA SER A 50 17.11 -7.43 -5.11
C SER A 50 17.33 -6.33 -4.07
N ALA A 51 18.49 -5.67 -4.09
CA ALA A 51 18.80 -4.54 -3.23
C ALA A 51 17.88 -3.35 -3.51
N TRP A 52 17.63 -3.03 -4.80
CA TRP A 52 16.71 -1.97 -5.20
C TRP A 52 15.26 -2.27 -4.84
N VAL A 53 14.80 -3.52 -4.95
CA VAL A 53 13.47 -3.94 -4.47
C VAL A 53 13.36 -3.78 -2.96
N GLY A 54 14.40 -4.14 -2.21
CA GLY A 54 14.46 -3.93 -0.76
C GLY A 54 14.44 -2.46 -0.35
N VAL A 55 15.03 -1.57 -1.16
CA VAL A 55 14.96 -0.11 -0.97
C VAL A 55 13.57 0.42 -1.35
N GLU A 56 12.97 -0.05 -2.44
CA GLU A 56 11.63 0.35 -2.84
C GLU A 56 10.59 0.00 -1.76
N ASN A 57 10.67 -1.22 -1.22
CA ASN A 57 9.78 -1.65 -0.13
C ASN A 57 10.00 -0.80 1.13
N ARG A 58 11.24 -0.52 1.50
CA ARG A 58 11.53 0.36 2.65
C ARG A 58 11.03 1.78 2.44
N VAL A 59 11.13 2.34 1.24
CA VAL A 59 10.60 3.69 0.94
C VAL A 59 9.07 3.68 0.90
N LYS A 60 8.44 2.60 0.41
CA LYS A 60 6.98 2.42 0.45
C LYS A 60 6.46 2.31 1.88
N GLU A 61 7.11 1.50 2.70
CA GLU A 61 6.73 1.22 4.10
C GLU A 61 7.20 2.30 5.07
N ALA A 62 8.15 3.16 4.67
CA ALA A 62 8.57 4.29 5.48
C ALA A 62 7.33 5.13 5.82
N PRO A 63 7.04 5.32 7.12
CA PRO A 63 5.84 6.00 7.55
C PRO A 63 5.87 7.44 7.03
N GLU A 64 4.93 7.75 6.13
CA GLU A 64 4.65 9.12 5.71
C GLU A 64 4.08 9.87 6.91
N TRP A 65 4.97 10.52 7.64
CA TRP A 65 4.59 11.39 8.73
C TRP A 65 3.85 12.62 8.16
N PRO A 66 2.67 12.99 8.69
CA PRO A 66 1.68 12.20 9.41
C PRO A 66 0.40 11.96 8.58
N TYR A 67 0.00 10.68 8.55
CA TYR A 67 -1.28 10.10 8.08
C TYR A 67 -1.46 9.89 6.58
N THR A 68 -0.99 8.73 6.11
CA THR A 68 -1.39 8.14 4.83
C THR A 68 -2.91 7.87 4.81
N ARG A 69 -3.55 7.97 3.64
CA ARG A 69 -5.00 7.65 3.45
C ARG A 69 -5.38 6.27 3.98
N SER A 70 -4.45 5.31 3.98
CA SER A 70 -4.63 3.97 4.56
C SER A 70 -4.85 4.02 6.08
N ILE A 71 -4.07 4.83 6.80
CA ILE A 71 -4.22 5.00 8.25
C ILE A 71 -5.53 5.72 8.57
N MET A 72 -5.90 6.77 7.80
CA MET A 72 -7.21 7.41 7.97
C MET A 72 -8.37 6.45 7.69
N ARG A 73 -8.28 5.62 6.64
CA ARG A 73 -9.29 4.61 6.33
C ARG A 73 -9.35 3.55 7.43
N SER A 74 -8.22 3.11 7.96
CA SER A 74 -8.17 2.17 9.08
C SER A 74 -8.78 2.77 10.34
N LEU A 75 -8.49 4.04 10.66
CA LEU A 75 -9.13 4.76 11.76
C LEU A 75 -10.64 4.90 11.55
N ALA A 76 -11.07 5.29 10.34
CA ALA A 76 -12.47 5.44 9.99
C ALA A 76 -13.21 4.12 10.10
N VAL A 77 -12.65 3.03 9.59
CA VAL A 77 -13.22 1.69 9.73
C VAL A 77 -13.25 1.27 11.20
N SER A 78 -12.15 1.41 11.94
CA SER A 78 -12.09 1.05 13.37
C SER A 78 -13.12 1.81 14.21
N THR A 79 -13.45 3.04 13.82
CA THR A 79 -14.43 3.88 14.54
C THR A 79 -15.87 3.60 14.08
N LEU A 80 -16.09 3.39 12.79
CA LEU A 80 -17.43 3.21 12.21
C LEU A 80 -17.93 1.77 12.34
N LEU A 81 -17.05 0.76 12.35
CA LEU A 81 -17.41 -0.64 12.48
C LEU A 81 -18.27 -0.94 13.72
N PRO A 82 -17.92 -0.51 14.95
CA PRO A 82 -18.76 -0.76 16.12
C PRO A 82 -20.15 -0.09 16.02
N ILE A 83 -20.24 1.07 15.38
CA ILE A 83 -21.53 1.76 15.15
C ILE A 83 -22.41 0.95 14.21
N VAL A 84 -21.84 0.42 13.13
CA VAL A 84 -22.57 -0.42 12.16
C VAL A 84 -23.06 -1.71 12.81
N VAL A 85 -22.24 -2.36 13.64
CA VAL A 85 -22.63 -3.57 14.37
C VAL A 85 -23.81 -3.30 15.30
N PHE A 86 -23.76 -2.20 16.07
CA PHE A 86 -24.84 -1.83 16.99
C PHE A 86 -26.16 -1.58 16.27
N ILE A 87 -26.13 -0.90 15.12
CA ILE A 87 -27.33 -0.66 14.30
C ILE A 87 -27.90 -1.99 13.77
N LEU A 88 -27.03 -2.89 13.30
CA LEU A 88 -27.45 -4.19 12.77
C LEU A 88 -28.12 -5.05 13.86
N GLU A 89 -27.56 -5.10 15.07
CA GLU A 89 -28.18 -5.80 16.20
C GLU A 89 -29.58 -5.25 16.52
N GLY A 90 -29.72 -3.92 16.55
CA GLY A 90 -31.00 -3.27 16.79
C GLY A 90 -32.04 -3.57 15.72
N VAL A 91 -31.66 -3.54 14.44
CA VAL A 91 -32.56 -3.88 13.32
C VAL A 91 -32.95 -5.36 13.35
N LEU A 92 -32.00 -6.25 13.65
CA LEU A 92 -32.22 -7.69 13.68
C LEU A 92 -33.16 -8.08 14.83
N LEU A 93 -33.01 -7.43 16.00
CA LEU A 93 -33.96 -7.55 17.11
C LEU A 93 -35.35 -7.04 16.74
N GLN A 94 -35.46 -5.87 16.08
CA GLN A 94 -36.75 -5.36 15.64
C GLN A 94 -37.46 -6.28 14.64
N LEU A 95 -36.72 -6.87 13.70
CA LEU A 95 -37.26 -7.82 12.74
C LEU A 95 -37.72 -9.12 13.41
N LEU A 96 -36.97 -9.62 14.40
CA LEU A 96 -37.37 -10.78 15.20
C LEU A 96 -38.67 -10.51 15.98
N VAL A 97 -38.74 -9.39 16.70
CA VAL A 97 -39.94 -8.99 17.45
C VAL A 97 -41.15 -8.85 16.52
N ARG A 98 -40.96 -8.26 15.33
CA ARG A 98 -42.03 -8.10 14.34
C ARG A 98 -42.49 -9.42 13.74
N SER A 99 -41.60 -10.40 13.58
CA SER A 99 -41.95 -11.74 13.11
C SER A 99 -42.75 -12.55 14.14
N MET A 100 -42.48 -12.38 15.44
CA MET A 100 -43.26 -13.00 16.51
C MET A 100 -44.66 -12.38 16.66
N SER A 101 -44.80 -11.07 16.45
CA SER A 101 -46.09 -10.37 16.56
C SER A 101 -47.08 -10.64 15.41
N LEU A 102 -46.65 -11.24 14.30
CA LEU A 102 -47.51 -11.59 13.16
C LEU A 102 -47.97 -13.05 13.18
N GLY A 103 -47.59 -13.81 14.21
CA GLY A 103 -47.91 -15.23 14.38
C GLY A 103 -49.05 -15.54 15.35
N GLU A 104 -49.68 -14.52 15.95
CA GLU A 104 -50.94 -14.61 16.72
C GLU A 104 -52.12 -14.07 15.90
#